data_AF-A0A258YI35-F1
#
_entry.id   AF-A0A258YI35-F1
#
_cell.length_a   1.000
_cell.length_b   1.000
_cell.length_c   1.000
_cell.angle_alpha   90.00
_cell.angle_beta   90.00
_cell.angle_gamma   90.00
#
_symmetry.space_group_name_H-M   'P 1'
#
loop_
_entity.id
_entity.type
_entity.pdbx_description
1 polymer ?
#
loop_
_entity_poly.entity_id
_entity_poly.type
_entity_poly.pdbx_seq_one_letter_code
_entity_poly.pdbx_strand_id
1 'polypeptide(L)'
;MRKYIYISFLLFGTLIVSCSPNNVQLNEEIGKYFDSAGVKGTFALFDNGTGDFTIYNLNRYKDSAYSPASTFKVVHSLIALETGVVSDEKMSIQLDSVVTMETAFKKSIVPYYQEVARRIGKDTMQFWLDSLQYGNHSIGERYYAILVR
;
A
#
# COMPACT_ATOMS: atom_id res chain seq x y z
N MET A 1 3.54 -44.28 32.20
CA MET A 1 4.25 -43.36 31.28
C MET A 1 3.50 -43.12 29.97
N ARG A 2 3.05 -44.17 29.25
CA ARG A 2 2.35 -44.03 27.94
C ARG A 2 1.01 -43.24 27.97
N LYS A 3 0.23 -43.31 29.07
CA LYS A 3 -1.02 -42.53 29.24
C LYS A 3 -0.80 -41.01 29.36
N TYR A 4 0.31 -40.57 29.97
CA TYR A 4 0.62 -39.16 30.14
C TYR A 4 1.11 -38.51 28.82
N ILE A 5 1.68 -39.32 27.92
CA ILE A 5 2.07 -38.87 26.56
C ILE A 5 0.84 -38.50 25.73
N TYR A 6 -0.22 -39.31 25.77
CA TYR A 6 -1.46 -39.01 25.03
C TYR A 6 -2.21 -37.79 25.59
N ILE A 7 -2.20 -37.60 26.92
CA ILE A 7 -2.78 -36.41 27.57
C ILE A 7 -1.98 -35.15 27.21
N SER A 8 -0.65 -35.25 27.16
CA SER A 8 0.22 -34.14 26.73
C SER A 8 0.04 -33.80 25.24
N PHE A 9 -0.20 -34.77 24.38
CA PHE A 9 -0.48 -34.55 22.96
C PHE A 9 -1.86 -33.89 22.73
N LEU A 10 -2.86 -34.25 23.56
CA LEU A 10 -4.20 -33.66 23.52
C LEU A 10 -4.20 -32.19 23.98
N LEU A 11 -3.42 -31.87 25.04
CA LEU A 11 -3.26 -30.48 25.53
C LEU A 11 -2.49 -29.58 24.55
N PHE A 12 -1.56 -30.14 23.77
CA PHE A 12 -0.80 -29.38 22.78
C PHE A 12 -1.65 -29.04 21.53
N GLY A 13 -2.60 -29.91 21.18
CA GLY A 13 -3.52 -29.69 20.05
C GLY A 13 -4.54 -28.56 20.28
N THR A 14 -4.87 -28.24 21.53
CA THR A 14 -5.83 -27.17 21.86
C THR A 14 -5.22 -25.78 21.92
N LEU A 15 -3.88 -25.65 21.98
CA LEU A 15 -3.18 -24.36 22.05
C LEU A 15 -3.02 -23.66 20.69
N ILE A 16 -3.40 -24.31 19.59
CA ILE A 16 -3.22 -23.79 18.23
C ILE A 16 -4.48 -23.11 17.67
N VAL A 17 -5.57 -23.08 18.43
CA VAL A 17 -6.78 -22.33 18.02
C VAL A 17 -6.63 -20.87 18.47
N SER A 18 -5.72 -20.16 17.83
CA SER A 18 -5.74 -18.70 17.87
C SER A 18 -6.95 -18.24 17.07
N CYS A 19 -7.99 -17.74 17.74
CA CYS A 19 -9.05 -17.00 17.07
C CYS A 19 -8.45 -15.73 16.45
N SER A 20 -8.14 -15.79 15.15
CA SER A 20 -7.99 -14.55 14.38
C SER A 20 -9.40 -13.96 14.25
N PRO A 21 -9.67 -12.75 14.75
CA PRO A 21 -10.95 -12.10 14.49
C PRO A 21 -11.07 -11.90 12.98
N ASN A 22 -12.07 -12.55 12.37
CA ASN A 22 -12.47 -12.24 11.00
C ASN A 22 -13.36 -10.99 11.06
N ASN A 23 -12.71 -9.83 11.12
CA ASN A 23 -13.34 -8.51 11.21
C ASN A 23 -13.81 -7.98 9.85
N VAL A 24 -13.75 -8.79 8.79
CA VAL A 24 -14.22 -8.41 7.45
C VAL A 24 -15.74 -8.54 7.36
N GLN A 25 -16.40 -7.42 7.08
CA GLN A 25 -17.83 -7.32 6.83
C GLN A 25 -18.07 -7.01 5.36
N LEU A 26 -18.83 -7.86 4.66
CA LEU A 26 -19.19 -7.61 3.27
C LEU A 26 -20.42 -6.72 3.18
N ASN A 27 -20.33 -5.63 2.41
CA ASN A 27 -21.44 -4.72 2.17
C ASN A 27 -21.65 -4.52 0.66
N GLU A 28 -22.52 -5.36 0.10
CA GLU A 28 -22.89 -5.31 -1.32
C GLU A 28 -23.79 -4.11 -1.67
N GLU A 29 -24.42 -3.45 -0.69
CA GLU A 29 -25.26 -2.28 -0.96
C GLU A 29 -24.46 -1.09 -1.49
N ILE A 30 -23.15 -1.03 -1.19
CA ILE A 30 -22.24 -0.02 -1.75
C ILE A 30 -22.16 -0.16 -3.28
N GLY A 31 -22.41 -1.35 -3.83
CA GLY A 31 -22.40 -1.61 -5.27
C GLY A 31 -23.33 -0.70 -6.07
N LYS A 32 -24.45 -0.27 -5.49
CA LYS A 32 -25.41 0.65 -6.14
C LYS A 32 -24.75 1.96 -6.61
N TYR A 33 -23.74 2.46 -5.91
CA TYR A 33 -23.03 3.69 -6.29
C TYR A 33 -22.16 3.47 -7.53
N PHE A 34 -21.49 2.32 -7.61
CA PHE A 34 -20.68 1.93 -8.78
C PHE A 34 -21.57 1.64 -9.99
N ASP A 35 -22.67 0.91 -9.79
CA ASP A 35 -23.63 0.58 -10.83
C ASP A 35 -24.30 1.84 -11.40
N SER A 36 -24.69 2.78 -10.53
CA SER A 36 -25.28 4.06 -10.96
C SER A 36 -24.34 4.92 -11.80
N ALA A 37 -23.03 4.78 -11.59
CA ALA A 37 -21.99 5.45 -12.37
C ALA A 37 -21.54 4.63 -13.60
N GLY A 38 -22.07 3.42 -13.80
CA GLY A 38 -21.71 2.56 -14.94
C GLY A 38 -20.28 2.02 -14.88
N VAL A 39 -19.68 1.90 -13.70
CA VAL A 39 -18.28 1.46 -13.52
C VAL A 39 -18.18 0.22 -12.63
N LYS A 40 -17.10 -0.54 -12.80
CA LYS A 40 -16.76 -1.67 -11.91
C LYS A 40 -15.66 -1.25 -10.95
N GLY A 41 -15.85 -1.50 -9.66
CA GLY A 41 -14.88 -1.13 -8.63
C GLY A 41 -14.97 -1.99 -7.38
N THR A 42 -14.17 -1.60 -6.39
CA THR A 42 -14.15 -2.15 -5.04
C THR A 42 -14.01 -0.98 -4.08
N PHE A 43 -14.49 -1.17 -2.85
CA PHE A 43 -14.36 -0.19 -1.79
C PHE A 43 -14.05 -0.93 -0.49
N ALA A 44 -13.19 -0.34 0.34
CA ALA A 44 -12.82 -0.90 1.62
C ALA A 44 -12.68 0.23 2.65
N LEU A 45 -13.26 0.04 3.82
CA LEU A 45 -13.23 0.97 4.95
C LEU A 45 -12.83 0.22 6.21
N PHE A 46 -11.68 0.57 6.75
CA PHE A 46 -11.22 0.10 8.05
C PHE A 46 -11.53 1.15 9.11
N ASP A 47 -12.34 0.79 10.10
CA ASP A 47 -12.61 1.60 11.28
C ASP A 47 -11.56 1.28 12.35
N ASN A 48 -10.67 2.23 12.64
CA ASN A 48 -9.60 2.02 13.63
C ASN A 48 -10.11 1.99 15.08
N GLY A 49 -11.32 2.48 15.36
CA GLY A 49 -11.92 2.47 16.68
C GLY A 49 -12.55 1.12 17.05
N THR A 50 -13.28 0.51 16.13
CA THR A 50 -13.90 -0.81 16.35
C THR A 50 -13.05 -1.97 15.84
N GLY A 51 -12.13 -1.69 14.93
CA GLY A 51 -11.41 -2.70 14.17
C GLY A 51 -12.24 -3.33 13.06
N ASP A 52 -13.45 -2.82 12.76
CA ASP A 52 -14.29 -3.36 11.70
C ASP A 52 -13.71 -3.05 10.32
N PHE A 53 -13.78 -4.02 9.41
CA PHE A 53 -13.32 -3.86 8.04
C PHE A 53 -14.46 -4.11 7.05
N THR A 54 -15.11 -3.03 6.61
CA THR A 54 -16.21 -3.12 5.63
C THR A 54 -15.67 -3.14 4.21
N ILE A 55 -16.06 -4.13 3.39
CA ILE A 55 -15.58 -4.29 2.01
C ILE A 55 -16.74 -4.53 1.05
N TYR A 56 -16.70 -3.86 -0.10
CA TYR A 56 -17.49 -4.15 -1.29
C TYR A 56 -16.59 -4.77 -2.38
N ASN A 57 -17.07 -5.86 -3.01
CA ASN A 57 -16.34 -6.61 -4.03
C ASN A 57 -14.99 -7.14 -3.51
N LEU A 58 -15.06 -8.06 -2.54
CA LEU A 58 -13.88 -8.65 -1.89
C LEU A 58 -12.91 -9.32 -2.88
N ASN A 59 -13.44 -9.95 -3.93
CA ASN A 59 -12.62 -10.61 -4.95
C ASN A 59 -11.70 -9.60 -5.65
N ARG A 60 -12.22 -8.42 -6.00
CA ARG A 60 -11.41 -7.34 -6.58
C ARG A 60 -10.54 -6.64 -5.55
N TYR A 61 -10.96 -6.53 -4.28
CA TYR A 61 -10.12 -5.98 -3.22
C TYR A 61 -8.85 -6.81 -3.00
N LYS A 62 -8.98 -8.14 -3.00
CA LYS A 62 -7.87 -9.08 -2.84
C LYS A 62 -6.97 -9.18 -4.06
N ASP A 63 -7.42 -8.66 -5.20
CA ASP A 63 -6.62 -8.58 -6.42
C ASP A 63 -5.59 -7.46 -6.27
N SER A 64 -4.39 -7.82 -5.80
CA SER A 64 -3.29 -6.90 -5.52
C SER A 64 -2.52 -6.44 -6.77
N ALA A 65 -3.04 -6.67 -7.98
CA ALA A 65 -2.32 -6.50 -9.25
C ALA A 65 -2.60 -5.17 -9.98
N TYR A 66 -3.07 -4.14 -9.26
CA TYR A 66 -3.27 -2.81 -9.86
C TYR A 66 -2.03 -1.94 -9.64
N SER A 67 -1.54 -1.35 -10.74
CA SER A 67 -0.53 -0.30 -10.65
C SER A 67 -1.03 0.84 -9.73
N PRO A 68 -0.23 1.29 -8.76
CA PRO A 68 -0.63 2.35 -7.82
C PRO A 68 -0.74 3.72 -8.50
N ALA A 69 -0.13 3.90 -9.67
CA ALA A 69 -0.09 5.18 -10.38
C ALA A 69 0.33 6.33 -9.43
N SER A 70 -0.44 7.40 -9.33
CA SER A 70 -0.10 8.54 -8.48
C SER A 70 -0.23 8.29 -6.97
N THR A 71 -0.90 7.22 -6.52
CA THR A 71 -0.98 6.93 -5.07
C THR A 71 0.39 6.52 -4.50
N PHE A 72 1.29 6.01 -5.35
CA PHE A 72 2.67 5.71 -4.97
C PHE A 72 3.44 6.91 -4.42
N LYS A 73 3.04 8.14 -4.76
CA LYS A 73 3.67 9.37 -4.26
C LYS A 73 3.70 9.44 -2.73
N VAL A 74 2.78 8.77 -2.03
CA VAL A 74 2.81 8.65 -0.56
C VAL A 74 4.08 7.94 -0.09
N VAL A 75 4.29 6.70 -0.55
CA VAL A 75 5.48 5.90 -0.18
C VAL A 75 6.76 6.55 -0.71
N HIS A 76 6.71 7.07 -1.94
CA HIS A 76 7.85 7.76 -2.52
C HIS A 76 8.29 8.98 -1.69
N SER A 77 7.36 9.82 -1.25
CA SER A 77 7.69 10.97 -0.39
C SER A 77 8.30 10.54 0.94
N LEU A 78 7.80 9.47 1.56
CA LEU A 78 8.38 8.92 2.79
C LEU A 78 9.83 8.49 2.56
N ILE A 79 10.11 7.75 1.49
CA ILE A 79 11.47 7.32 1.13
C ILE A 79 12.38 8.53 0.84
N ALA A 80 11.86 9.54 0.13
CA ALA A 80 12.62 10.74 -0.22
C ALA A 80 13.04 11.55 1.02
N LEU A 81 12.15 11.65 2.02
CA LEU A 81 12.44 12.30 3.30
C LEU A 81 13.43 11.47 4.12
N GLU A 82 13.19 10.16 4.25
CA GLU A 82 14.02 9.25 5.03
C GLU A 82 15.46 9.17 4.52
N THR A 83 15.63 9.21 3.19
CA THR A 83 16.96 9.20 2.55
C THR A 83 17.63 10.58 2.51
N GLY A 84 16.93 11.64 2.94
CA GLY A 84 17.40 13.02 2.87
C GLY A 84 17.52 13.59 1.45
N VAL A 85 17.04 12.88 0.43
CA VAL A 85 16.95 13.39 -0.95
C VAL A 85 16.03 14.60 -1.03
N VAL A 86 14.99 14.61 -0.21
CA VAL A 86 14.13 15.76 0.06
C VAL A 86 14.27 16.15 1.52
N SER A 87 14.59 17.41 1.79
CA SER A 87 14.78 17.90 3.17
C SER A 87 13.47 18.09 3.91
N ASP A 88 12.44 18.59 3.22
CA ASP A 88 11.11 18.88 3.75
C ASP A 88 10.11 19.09 2.60
N GLU A 89 8.85 19.40 2.91
CA GLU A 89 7.79 19.64 1.92
C GLU A 89 8.03 20.88 1.04
N LYS A 90 8.92 21.79 1.46
CA LYS A 90 9.22 23.05 0.80
C LYS A 90 10.41 22.95 -0.15
N MET A 91 11.20 21.87 -0.08
CA MET A 91 12.28 21.65 -1.03
C MET A 91 11.76 21.76 -2.46
N SER A 92 12.39 22.66 -3.22
CA SER A 92 12.02 22.92 -4.59
C SER A 92 12.95 22.25 -5.59
N ILE A 93 12.38 21.88 -6.73
CA ILE A 93 13.11 21.43 -7.91
C ILE A 93 12.74 22.38 -9.04
N GLN A 94 13.75 22.93 -9.69
CA GLN A 94 13.57 23.69 -10.92
C GLN A 94 13.25 22.73 -12.06
N LEU A 95 12.02 22.80 -12.55
CA LEU A 95 11.57 22.15 -13.78
C LEU A 95 11.33 23.27 -14.82
N ASP A 96 10.21 23.26 -15.54
CA ASP A 96 9.75 24.41 -16.33
C ASP A 96 9.42 25.62 -15.43
N SER A 97 9.03 25.34 -14.18
CA SER A 97 8.89 26.33 -13.11
C SER A 97 9.41 25.74 -11.79
N VAL A 98 9.57 26.60 -10.78
CA VAL A 98 9.95 26.16 -9.43
C VAL A 98 8.78 25.41 -8.81
N VAL A 99 8.98 24.13 -8.50
CA VAL A 99 7.95 23.28 -7.89
C VAL A 99 8.45 22.75 -6.54
N THR A 100 7.66 22.92 -5.48
CA THR A 100 7.92 22.32 -4.15
C THR A 100 7.37 20.89 -4.06
N MET A 101 7.86 20.07 -3.13
CA MET A 101 7.29 18.73 -2.89
C MET A 101 5.80 18.83 -2.55
N GLU A 102 5.41 19.79 -1.71
CA GLU A 102 4.02 20.04 -1.35
C GLU A 102 3.13 20.26 -2.58
N THR A 103 3.56 21.14 -3.49
CA THR A 103 2.82 21.42 -4.73
C THR A 103 2.80 20.20 -5.64
N ALA A 104 3.93 19.50 -5.75
CA ALA A 104 4.04 18.29 -6.56
C ALA A 104 3.13 17.17 -6.07
N PHE A 105 3.02 17.00 -4.74
CA PHE A 105 2.13 16.02 -4.13
C PHE A 105 0.66 16.38 -4.41
N LYS A 106 0.24 17.61 -4.06
CA LYS A 106 -1.16 18.08 -4.22
C LYS A 106 -1.64 18.07 -5.67
N LYS A 107 -0.78 18.45 -6.62
CA LYS A 107 -1.14 18.54 -8.05
C LYS A 107 -0.69 17.32 -8.87
N SER A 108 -0.16 16.27 -8.22
CA SER A 108 0.35 15.08 -8.89
C SER A 108 1.37 15.37 -10.00
N ILE A 109 2.31 16.31 -9.77
CA ILE A 109 3.32 16.71 -10.77
C ILE A 109 4.35 15.57 -10.94
N VAL A 110 4.16 14.77 -11.99
CA VAL A 110 4.98 13.58 -12.26
C VAL A 110 6.47 13.88 -12.44
N PRO A 111 6.90 14.93 -13.16
CA PRO A 111 8.33 15.19 -13.36
C PRO A 111 9.11 15.46 -12.07
N TYR A 112 8.49 16.06 -11.05
CA TYR A 112 9.11 16.25 -9.74
C TYR A 112 9.48 14.90 -9.11
N TYR A 113 8.54 13.96 -9.09
CA TYR A 113 8.79 12.62 -8.53
C TYR A 113 9.73 11.79 -9.41
N GLN A 114 9.72 11.95 -10.73
CA GLN A 114 10.72 11.30 -11.57
C GLN A 114 12.14 11.77 -11.21
N GLU A 115 12.30 13.06 -10.95
CA GLU A 115 13.58 13.62 -10.53
C GLU A 115 13.99 13.14 -9.13
N VAL A 116 13.05 13.11 -8.17
CA VAL A 116 13.30 12.54 -6.85
C VAL A 116 13.71 11.06 -6.94
N ALA A 117 13.06 10.25 -7.77
CA ALA A 117 13.45 8.85 -7.97
C ALA A 117 14.86 8.68 -8.53
N ARG A 118 15.29 9.56 -9.46
CA ARG A 118 16.68 9.55 -9.95
C ARG A 118 17.68 9.84 -8.85
N ARG A 119 17.36 10.78 -7.96
CA ARG A 119 18.21 11.14 -6.82
C ARG A 119 18.27 10.06 -5.74
N ILE A 120 17.16 9.33 -5.50
CA ILE A 120 17.13 8.17 -4.59
C ILE A 120 17.96 7.01 -5.16
N GLY A 121 17.85 6.76 -6.46
CA GLY A 121 18.50 5.64 -7.13
C GLY A 121 17.72 4.32 -6.99
N LYS A 122 17.95 3.40 -7.94
CA LYS A 122 17.19 2.15 -8.05
C LYS A 122 17.40 1.24 -6.84
N ASP A 123 18.64 1.05 -6.40
CA ASP A 123 18.97 0.11 -5.33
C ASP A 123 18.37 0.55 -3.98
N THR A 124 18.46 1.85 -3.68
CA THR A 124 17.84 2.44 -2.48
C THR A 124 16.32 2.35 -2.54
N MET A 125 15.71 2.63 -3.69
CA MET A 125 14.27 2.50 -3.87
C MET A 125 13.83 1.04 -3.67
N GLN A 126 14.55 0.09 -4.25
CA GLN A 126 14.27 -1.34 -4.12
C GLN A 126 14.36 -1.79 -2.66
N PHE A 127 15.42 -1.40 -1.95
CA PHE A 127 15.60 -1.68 -0.53
C PHE A 127 14.38 -1.24 0.30
N TRP A 128 13.85 -0.05 0.04
CA TRP A 128 12.68 0.45 0.77
C TRP A 128 11.37 -0.23 0.36
N LEU A 129 11.18 -0.55 -0.92
CA LEU A 129 10.02 -1.33 -1.36
C LEU A 129 9.99 -2.71 -0.71
N ASP A 130 11.15 -3.37 -0.64
CA ASP A 130 11.32 -4.65 0.04
C ASP A 130 11.06 -4.51 1.55
N SER A 131 11.63 -3.48 2.18
CA SER A 131 11.49 -3.25 3.63
C SER A 131 10.05 -2.94 4.04
N LEU A 132 9.32 -2.18 3.23
CA LEU A 132 7.93 -1.80 3.48
C LEU A 132 6.92 -2.88 3.07
N GLN A 133 7.37 -3.94 2.39
CA GLN A 133 6.52 -4.95 1.77
C GLN A 133 5.44 -4.33 0.86
N TYR A 134 5.84 -3.35 0.04
CA TYR A 134 4.88 -2.56 -0.74
C TYR A 134 4.49 -3.23 -2.06
N GLY A 135 3.25 -3.71 -2.15
CA GLY A 135 2.72 -4.34 -3.36
C GLY A 135 3.47 -5.65 -3.68
N ASN A 136 3.95 -5.80 -4.91
CA ASN A 136 4.78 -6.94 -5.33
C ASN A 136 6.29 -6.66 -5.32
N HIS A 137 6.70 -5.52 -4.76
CA HIS A 137 8.09 -5.07 -4.65
C HIS A 137 8.84 -4.92 -5.97
N SER A 138 8.13 -4.91 -7.11
CA SER A 138 8.77 -4.90 -8.43
C SER A 138 8.77 -3.49 -9.03
N ILE A 139 9.96 -2.95 -9.31
CA ILE A 139 10.12 -1.71 -10.06
C ILE A 139 10.03 -2.02 -11.56
N GLY A 140 9.06 -1.45 -12.26
CA GLY A 140 8.92 -1.64 -13.71
C GLY A 140 10.09 -1.08 -14.53
N GLU A 141 10.37 -1.71 -15.68
CA GLU A 141 11.47 -1.36 -16.61
C GLU A 141 11.44 0.08 -17.13
N ARG A 142 10.29 0.75 -17.12
CA ARG A 142 10.21 2.18 -17.43
C ARG A 142 10.57 2.98 -16.20
N TYR A 143 11.85 3.35 -16.09
CA TYR A 143 12.38 4.34 -15.15
C TYR A 143 11.57 5.66 -15.03
N TYR A 144 10.64 5.93 -15.94
CA TYR A 144 9.77 7.11 -15.97
C TYR A 144 8.40 6.91 -15.33
N ALA A 145 8.03 5.68 -14.99
CA ALA A 145 6.76 5.37 -14.40
C ALA A 145 7.07 4.49 -13.19
N ILE A 146 7.05 5.10 -12.01
CA ILE A 146 7.11 4.35 -10.75
C ILE A 146 5.75 3.69 -10.58
N LEU A 147 5.49 2.75 -11.47
CA LEU A 147 4.41 1.80 -11.40
C LEU A 147 5.10 0.59 -10.82
N VAL A 148 5.05 0.50 -9.49
CA VAL A 148 5.13 -0.81 -8.85
C VAL A 148 4.03 -1.62 -9.53
N ARG A 149 4.40 -2.70 -10.23
CA ARG A 149 3.41 -3.47 -10.98
C ARG A 149 2.45 -4.21 -10.06
#